data_AF-A0A8J6RZT3-F1
#
_entry.id   AF-A0A8J6RZT3-F1
#
_cell.length_a   1.000
_cell.length_b   1.000
_cell.length_c   1.000
_cell.angle_alpha   90.00
_cell.angle_beta   90.00
_cell.angle_gamma   90.00
#
_symmetry.space_group_name_H-M   'P 1'
#
loop_
_entity.id
_entity.type
_entity.pdbx_description
1 polymer ?
#
loop_
_entity_poly.entity_id
_entity_poly.type
_entity_poly.pdbx_seq_one_letter_code
_entity_poly.pdbx_strand_id
1 'polypeptide(L)'
;MATMKTVSMAIIGAAFIALGTGRVAQAVTFTFDELPPQPVDNLSFQGVTFDFKVDGFDSTNAIYNAGGPGNLRFVNDPSLEGSAAGILTLDFATAISTLQFGVALSTFESLTPGFTVELFNSASTSLGITSVDTTRFLPFGFTEGLFTYSGTPATRAVIDFNETVASRFALDNLIYEPAISTPVPEPGSLTGLLALGAFGVASGLLRKQQHKSIG
;
A
#
# COMPACT_ATOMS: atom_id res chain seq x y z
N MET A 1 55.82 -40.03 32.86
CA MET A 1 55.43 -39.76 31.46
C MET A 1 53.91 -39.78 31.36
N ALA A 2 53.29 -38.60 31.44
CA ALA A 2 52.01 -38.21 30.83
C ALA A 2 51.72 -36.78 31.29
N THR A 3 51.70 -35.87 30.33
CA THR A 3 51.58 -34.41 30.40
C THR A 3 50.13 -33.99 30.14
N MET A 4 49.82 -32.68 30.32
CA MET A 4 48.69 -31.90 29.75
C MET A 4 47.39 -31.87 30.58
N LYS A 5 46.60 -30.79 30.63
CA LYS A 5 46.70 -29.40 30.12
C LYS A 5 45.63 -28.57 30.85
N THR A 6 45.94 -27.30 31.10
CA THR A 6 44.98 -26.23 31.44
C THR A 6 44.03 -25.97 30.28
N VAL A 7 42.73 -25.73 30.55
CA VAL A 7 41.87 -24.97 29.63
C VAL A 7 40.98 -24.02 30.45
N SER A 8 41.33 -22.74 30.40
CA SER A 8 40.46 -21.62 30.77
C SER A 8 39.33 -21.52 29.75
N MET A 9 38.08 -21.51 30.20
CA MET A 9 36.91 -21.32 29.33
C MET A 9 36.48 -19.85 29.40
N ALA A 10 36.89 -19.06 28.40
CA ALA A 10 36.35 -17.73 28.16
C ALA A 10 35.00 -17.88 27.43
N ILE A 11 33.91 -17.43 28.06
CA ILE A 11 32.59 -17.36 27.42
C ILE A 11 32.57 -16.08 26.60
N ILE A 12 32.64 -16.22 25.28
CA ILE A 12 32.41 -15.14 24.32
C ILE A 12 30.89 -15.04 24.14
N GLY A 13 30.29 -13.98 24.70
CA GLY A 13 28.91 -13.62 24.41
C GLY A 13 28.81 -12.96 23.04
N ALA A 14 28.20 -13.65 22.07
CA ALA A 14 27.87 -13.06 20.78
C ALA A 14 26.57 -12.25 20.92
N ALA A 15 26.67 -10.93 20.76
CA ALA A 15 25.51 -10.06 20.58
C ALA A 15 25.01 -10.21 19.12
N PHE A 16 23.82 -10.78 18.95
CA PHE A 16 23.13 -10.77 17.66
C PHE A 16 22.45 -9.41 17.46
N ILE A 17 23.08 -8.53 16.67
CA ILE A 17 22.42 -7.33 16.16
C ILE A 17 21.63 -7.76 14.92
N ALA A 18 20.31 -7.90 15.06
CA ALA A 18 19.42 -8.06 13.92
C ALA A 18 19.30 -6.70 13.19
N LEU A 19 20.07 -6.54 12.10
CA LEU A 19 19.89 -5.44 11.17
C LEU A 19 18.61 -5.73 10.36
N GLY A 20 17.51 -5.06 10.72
CA GLY A 20 16.29 -5.09 9.91
C GLY A 20 16.54 -4.44 8.55
N THR A 21 16.31 -5.16 7.46
CA THR A 21 16.29 -4.60 6.10
C THR A 21 15.03 -3.75 5.93
N GLY A 22 15.13 -2.45 6.17
CA GLY A 22 14.04 -1.52 5.87
C GLY A 22 13.71 -1.59 4.38
N ARG A 23 12.48 -1.98 4.04
CA ARG A 23 11.96 -1.85 2.66
C ARG A 23 11.60 -0.39 2.43
N VAL A 24 12.20 0.21 1.41
CA VAL A 24 11.77 1.52 0.89
C VAL A 24 10.55 1.26 0.01
N ALA A 25 9.45 1.99 0.24
CA ALA A 25 8.32 1.96 -0.69
C ALA A 25 8.77 2.56 -2.03
N GLN A 26 8.53 1.85 -3.12
CA GLN A 26 8.79 2.31 -4.48
C GLN A 26 7.45 2.63 -5.14
N ALA A 27 7.36 3.80 -5.78
CA ALA A 27 6.20 4.16 -6.58
C ALA A 27 6.06 3.23 -7.78
N VAL A 28 4.82 2.82 -8.04
CA VAL A 28 4.41 2.11 -9.25
C VAL A 28 3.68 3.11 -10.14
N THR A 29 3.96 3.08 -11.44
CA THR A 29 3.37 3.97 -12.45
C THR A 29 2.75 3.13 -13.57
N PHE A 30 1.54 3.50 -13.97
CA PHE A 30 0.84 2.98 -15.14
C PHE A 30 0.63 4.13 -16.14
N THR A 31 1.14 3.95 -17.35
CA THR A 31 0.92 4.80 -18.53
C THR A 31 -0.04 4.17 -19.53
N PHE A 32 -0.68 3.05 -19.15
CA PHE A 32 -1.66 2.31 -19.94
C PHE A 32 -1.18 1.81 -21.30
N ASP A 33 0.13 1.70 -21.51
CA ASP A 33 0.78 1.10 -22.70
C ASP A 33 1.46 -0.25 -22.41
N GLU A 34 1.42 -0.73 -21.16
CA GLU A 34 2.13 -1.93 -20.71
C GLU A 34 1.47 -3.23 -21.16
N LEU A 35 0.18 -3.17 -21.49
CA LEU A 35 -0.63 -4.31 -21.92
C LEU A 35 -1.28 -4.05 -23.28
N PRO A 36 -1.56 -5.09 -24.08
CA PRO A 36 -2.37 -4.94 -25.29
C PRO A 36 -3.78 -4.40 -24.99
N PRO A 37 -4.44 -3.78 -25.98
CA PRO A 37 -5.80 -3.29 -25.81
C PRO A 37 -6.78 -4.39 -25.39
N GLN A 38 -7.44 -4.19 -24.25
CA GLN A 38 -8.39 -5.16 -23.68
C GLN A 38 -9.31 -4.51 -22.64
N PRO A 39 -10.48 -5.08 -22.36
CA PRO A 39 -11.33 -4.64 -21.25
C PRO A 39 -10.60 -4.73 -19.90
N VAL A 40 -10.82 -3.74 -19.03
CA VAL A 40 -10.21 -3.73 -17.69
C VAL A 40 -11.05 -4.44 -16.62
N ASP A 41 -12.29 -4.79 -16.91
CA ASP A 41 -13.12 -5.46 -15.91
C ASP A 41 -12.51 -6.80 -15.47
N ASN A 42 -12.27 -6.93 -14.16
CA ASN A 42 -11.54 -8.02 -13.52
C ASN A 42 -10.07 -8.20 -13.97
N LEU A 43 -9.48 -7.20 -14.65
CA LEU A 43 -8.07 -7.22 -15.02
C LEU A 43 -7.21 -6.92 -13.78
N SER A 44 -6.25 -7.78 -13.48
CA SER A 44 -5.24 -7.52 -12.44
C SER A 44 -3.85 -7.33 -13.06
N PHE A 45 -3.20 -6.20 -12.78
CA PHE A 45 -1.85 -5.91 -13.24
C PHE A 45 -1.06 -5.13 -12.18
N GLN A 46 0.19 -5.55 -11.95
CA GLN A 46 1.14 -4.97 -10.97
C GLN A 46 0.59 -4.68 -9.56
N GLY A 47 -0.44 -5.42 -9.12
CA GLY A 47 -1.03 -5.25 -7.79
C GLY A 47 -2.23 -4.29 -7.74
N VAL A 48 -2.75 -3.86 -8.88
CA VAL A 48 -4.07 -3.24 -9.01
C VAL A 48 -5.00 -4.21 -9.72
N THR A 49 -6.20 -4.39 -9.19
CA THR A 49 -7.32 -5.03 -9.89
C THR A 49 -8.33 -3.96 -10.25
N PHE A 50 -8.70 -3.93 -11.52
CA PHE A 50 -9.68 -3.00 -12.06
C PHE A 50 -11.04 -3.69 -12.13
N ASP A 51 -12.09 -2.98 -11.78
CA ASP A 51 -13.49 -3.39 -11.93
C ASP A 51 -14.25 -2.21 -12.54
N PHE A 52 -15.12 -2.49 -13.51
CA PHE A 52 -15.85 -1.42 -14.20
C PHE A 52 -17.31 -1.79 -14.39
N LYS A 53 -18.19 -0.96 -13.83
CA LYS A 53 -19.63 -1.21 -13.82
C LYS A 53 -20.40 -0.07 -14.43
N VAL A 54 -21.41 -0.39 -15.22
CA VAL A 54 -22.40 0.58 -15.73
C VAL A 54 -23.76 0.15 -15.20
N ASP A 55 -24.49 1.06 -14.57
CA ASP A 55 -25.78 0.77 -13.92
C ASP A 55 -25.73 -0.40 -12.92
N GLY A 56 -24.57 -0.61 -12.29
CA GLY A 56 -24.33 -1.69 -11.32
C GLY A 56 -23.98 -3.06 -11.93
N PHE A 57 -23.86 -3.19 -13.25
CA PHE A 57 -23.47 -4.42 -13.94
C PHE A 57 -22.06 -4.32 -14.53
N ASP A 58 -21.31 -5.42 -14.43
CA ASP A 58 -19.97 -5.57 -15.03
C ASP A 58 -20.02 -5.22 -16.52
N SER A 59 -19.04 -4.45 -16.98
CA SER A 59 -19.03 -3.89 -18.33
C SER A 59 -17.64 -3.92 -18.94
N THR A 60 -17.59 -4.32 -20.22
CA THR A 60 -16.34 -4.31 -20.99
C THR A 60 -16.06 -2.97 -21.66
N ASN A 61 -16.79 -1.89 -21.32
CA ASN A 61 -16.67 -0.61 -22.02
C ASN A 61 -15.46 0.23 -21.60
N ALA A 62 -14.78 -0.12 -20.51
CA ALA A 62 -13.50 0.47 -20.14
C ALA A 62 -12.35 -0.39 -20.70
N ILE A 63 -11.51 0.21 -21.55
CA ILE A 63 -10.48 -0.47 -22.35
C ILE A 63 -9.10 0.07 -21.98
N TYR A 64 -8.21 -0.83 -21.56
CA TYR A 64 -6.78 -0.56 -21.38
C TYR A 64 -6.13 -0.29 -22.74
N ASN A 65 -5.07 0.53 -22.80
CA ASN A 65 -4.34 0.85 -24.03
C ASN A 65 -5.27 1.32 -25.16
N ALA A 66 -6.21 2.19 -24.82
CA ALA A 66 -7.15 2.79 -25.76
C ALA A 66 -6.62 4.13 -26.29
N GLY A 67 -7.21 4.58 -27.41
CA GLY A 67 -7.06 5.97 -27.85
C GLY A 67 -8.12 6.83 -27.17
N GLY A 68 -7.70 7.93 -26.56
CA GLY A 68 -8.52 8.88 -25.85
C GLY A 68 -8.38 10.28 -26.44
N PRO A 69 -8.06 11.31 -25.63
CA PRO A 69 -8.04 12.71 -26.07
C PRO A 69 -6.77 13.12 -26.83
N GLY A 70 -5.83 12.21 -27.08
CA GLY A 70 -4.46 12.52 -27.46
C GLY A 70 -3.61 12.92 -26.25
N ASN A 71 -2.70 13.89 -26.43
CA ASN A 71 -1.80 14.35 -25.38
C ASN A 71 -2.29 15.67 -24.77
N LEU A 72 -2.88 15.57 -23.58
CA LEU A 72 -3.27 16.69 -22.74
C LEU A 72 -2.21 16.93 -21.65
N ARG A 73 -2.52 17.71 -20.61
CA ARG A 73 -1.57 18.00 -19.53
C ARG A 73 -1.38 16.84 -18.57
N PHE A 74 -2.46 16.13 -18.23
CA PHE A 74 -2.47 15.06 -17.23
C PHE A 74 -2.80 13.68 -17.81
N VAL A 75 -3.31 13.64 -19.05
CA VAL A 75 -3.67 12.42 -19.75
C VAL A 75 -2.98 12.40 -21.11
N ASN A 76 -2.29 11.31 -21.42
CA ASN A 76 -1.68 11.05 -22.71
C ASN A 76 -2.20 9.74 -23.27
N ASP A 77 -2.17 9.61 -24.59
CA ASP A 77 -2.51 8.35 -25.23
C ASP A 77 -1.26 7.47 -25.42
N PRO A 78 -1.38 6.14 -25.26
CA PRO A 78 -2.62 5.43 -24.95
C PRO A 78 -3.05 5.59 -23.48
N SER A 79 -4.35 5.52 -23.23
CA SER A 79 -4.96 5.73 -21.90
C SER A 79 -5.96 4.61 -21.57
N LEU A 80 -6.48 4.59 -20.34
CA LEU A 80 -7.68 3.82 -20.01
C LEU A 80 -8.92 4.63 -20.39
N GLU A 81 -9.66 4.17 -21.39
CA GLU A 81 -10.81 4.90 -21.94
C GLU A 81 -12.11 4.13 -21.68
N GLY A 82 -13.18 4.83 -21.28
CA GLY A 82 -14.48 4.20 -21.09
C GLY A 82 -15.67 5.16 -21.01
N SER A 83 -16.87 4.60 -20.87
CA SER A 83 -18.11 5.38 -20.66
C SER A 83 -18.05 6.16 -19.34
N ALA A 84 -18.39 7.45 -19.36
CA ALA A 84 -18.49 8.24 -18.14
C ALA A 84 -19.66 7.80 -17.24
N ALA A 85 -20.66 7.10 -17.78
CA ALA A 85 -21.77 6.54 -16.99
C ALA A 85 -21.39 5.32 -16.14
N GLY A 86 -20.11 4.91 -16.18
CA GLY A 86 -19.63 3.80 -15.38
C GLY A 86 -18.83 4.23 -14.17
N ILE A 87 -18.77 3.35 -13.18
CA ILE A 87 -17.94 3.49 -11.99
C ILE A 87 -16.70 2.63 -12.18
N LEU A 88 -15.52 3.25 -12.04
CA LEU A 88 -14.23 2.56 -12.09
C LEU A 88 -13.74 2.32 -10.66
N THR A 89 -13.50 1.05 -10.32
CA THR A 89 -12.93 0.66 -9.04
C THR A 89 -11.51 0.16 -9.22
N LEU A 90 -10.60 0.64 -8.38
CA LEU A 90 -9.21 0.20 -8.26
C LEU A 90 -9.02 -0.49 -6.92
N ASP A 91 -8.80 -1.81 -6.93
CA ASP A 91 -8.48 -2.60 -5.75
C ASP A 91 -6.97 -2.85 -5.68
N PHE A 92 -6.32 -2.34 -4.63
CA PHE A 92 -4.88 -2.47 -4.43
C PHE A 92 -4.57 -3.71 -3.58
N ALA A 93 -3.67 -4.56 -4.08
CA ALA A 93 -3.24 -5.79 -3.42
C ALA A 93 -2.51 -5.54 -2.09
N THR A 94 -1.89 -4.36 -1.95
CA THR A 94 -1.34 -3.85 -0.69
C THR A 94 -1.89 -2.47 -0.43
N ALA A 95 -2.08 -2.11 0.84
CA ALA A 95 -2.51 -0.76 1.17
C ALA A 95 -1.52 0.28 0.64
N ILE A 96 -2.02 1.40 0.13
CA ILE A 96 -1.24 2.50 -0.45
C ILE A 96 -1.34 3.75 0.41
N SER A 97 -0.27 4.53 0.50
CA SER A 97 -0.26 5.80 1.23
C SER A 97 -0.36 7.02 0.32
N THR A 98 -0.12 6.85 -0.98
CA THR A 98 -0.24 7.89 -2.00
C THR A 98 -0.95 7.35 -3.23
N LEU A 99 -1.72 8.21 -3.90
CA LEU A 99 -2.40 7.92 -5.16
C LEU A 99 -2.48 9.18 -6.00
N GLN A 100 -2.17 9.09 -7.29
CA GLN A 100 -2.31 10.18 -8.25
C GLN A 100 -2.70 9.63 -9.61
N PHE A 101 -3.56 10.33 -10.33
CA PHE A 101 -3.87 10.05 -11.74
C PHE A 101 -4.55 11.27 -12.39
N GLY A 102 -4.40 11.39 -13.70
CA GLY A 102 -5.16 12.33 -14.53
C GLY A 102 -6.46 11.71 -15.01
N VAL A 103 -7.51 12.52 -15.12
CA VAL A 103 -8.75 12.15 -15.82
C VAL A 103 -9.08 13.24 -16.81
N ALA A 104 -9.42 12.83 -18.03
CA ALA A 104 -10.02 13.68 -19.05
C ALA A 104 -11.46 13.24 -19.32
N LEU A 105 -12.35 14.20 -19.54
CA LEU A 105 -13.76 13.97 -19.83
C LEU A 105 -14.14 14.57 -21.18
N SER A 106 -14.84 13.80 -22.00
CA SER A 106 -15.31 14.22 -23.32
C SER A 106 -16.49 15.17 -23.19
N THR A 107 -16.18 16.47 -23.11
CA THR A 107 -17.14 17.58 -23.03
C THR A 107 -16.48 18.92 -23.37
N PHE A 108 -17.29 19.93 -23.69
CA PHE A 108 -16.85 21.29 -24.02
C PHE A 108 -16.97 22.28 -22.85
N GLU A 109 -17.48 21.85 -21.70
CA GLU A 109 -17.74 22.70 -20.54
C GLU A 109 -16.83 22.28 -19.37
N SER A 110 -16.22 23.24 -18.68
CA SER A 110 -15.50 22.93 -17.44
C SER A 110 -16.48 22.48 -16.37
N LEU A 111 -16.11 21.49 -15.56
CA LEU A 111 -17.02 20.84 -14.61
C LEU A 111 -16.54 21.01 -13.18
N THR A 112 -17.50 21.23 -12.27
CA THR A 112 -17.28 21.37 -10.81
C THR A 112 -18.36 20.57 -10.07
N PRO A 113 -18.11 19.31 -9.67
CA PRO A 113 -16.96 18.49 -10.05
C PRO A 113 -17.10 17.89 -11.44
N GLY A 114 -15.96 17.54 -12.05
CA GLY A 114 -15.93 16.65 -13.21
C GLY A 114 -15.97 15.18 -12.81
N PHE A 115 -15.29 14.80 -11.72
CA PHE A 115 -15.34 13.45 -11.18
C PHE A 115 -15.13 13.46 -9.67
N THR A 116 -15.45 12.35 -9.02
CA THR A 116 -15.21 12.14 -7.59
C THR A 116 -14.39 10.88 -7.36
N VAL A 117 -13.66 10.87 -6.25
CA VAL A 117 -12.86 9.73 -5.80
C VAL A 117 -13.19 9.44 -4.35
N GLU A 118 -13.69 8.25 -4.06
CA GLU A 118 -13.87 7.74 -2.71
C GLU A 118 -12.80 6.70 -2.40
N LEU A 119 -12.12 6.86 -1.27
CA LEU A 119 -11.09 5.92 -0.82
C LEU A 119 -11.61 5.07 0.33
N PHE A 120 -11.20 3.81 0.38
CA PHE A 120 -11.56 2.89 1.46
C PHE A 120 -10.31 2.23 2.06
N ASN A 121 -10.34 1.99 3.37
CA ASN A 121 -9.33 1.19 4.05
C ASN A 121 -9.62 -0.32 3.90
N SER A 122 -8.74 -1.15 4.50
CA SER A 122 -8.84 -2.62 4.46
C SER A 122 -10.09 -3.19 5.13
N ALA A 123 -10.77 -2.41 5.98
CA ALA A 123 -12.05 -2.77 6.59
C ALA A 123 -13.25 -2.28 5.76
N SER A 124 -13.02 -1.88 4.49
CA SER A 124 -14.02 -1.28 3.60
C SER A 124 -14.72 -0.05 4.20
N THR A 125 -14.03 0.65 5.11
CA THR A 125 -14.53 1.90 5.67
C THR A 125 -14.09 3.06 4.79
N SER A 126 -15.03 3.93 4.42
CA SER A 126 -14.73 5.14 3.66
C SER A 126 -13.77 6.05 4.44
N LEU A 127 -12.75 6.53 3.75
CA LEU A 127 -11.79 7.54 4.20
C LEU A 127 -12.20 8.96 3.75
N GLY A 128 -13.31 9.07 3.01
CA GLY A 128 -13.84 10.33 2.49
C GLY A 128 -13.94 10.34 0.96
N ILE A 129 -14.76 11.27 0.48
CA ILE A 129 -14.98 11.55 -0.95
C ILE A 129 -14.27 12.85 -1.29
N THR A 130 -13.47 12.84 -2.36
CA THR A 130 -12.84 14.03 -2.91
C THR A 130 -13.46 14.36 -4.26
N SER A 131 -13.96 15.58 -4.39
CA SER A 131 -14.43 16.14 -5.67
C SER A 131 -13.26 16.75 -6.44
N VAL A 132 -13.16 16.46 -7.73
CA VAL A 132 -12.13 17.00 -8.61
C VAL A 132 -12.78 17.76 -9.76
N ASP A 133 -12.41 19.03 -9.88
CA ASP A 133 -12.83 19.88 -10.98
C ASP A 133 -12.04 19.56 -12.24
N THR A 134 -12.69 19.65 -13.40
CA THR A 134 -12.01 19.53 -14.69
C THR A 134 -12.11 20.83 -15.47
N THR A 135 -10.99 21.26 -16.04
CA THR A 135 -10.92 22.49 -16.83
C THR A 135 -10.82 22.17 -18.31
N ARG A 136 -11.51 22.95 -19.14
CA ARG A 136 -11.49 22.79 -20.60
C ARG A 136 -10.09 23.00 -21.17
N PHE A 137 -9.64 22.04 -21.96
CA PHE A 137 -8.38 22.12 -22.68
C PHE A 137 -8.62 22.52 -24.14
N LEU A 138 -8.35 23.78 -24.49
CA LEU A 138 -8.56 24.31 -25.84
C LEU A 138 -7.43 23.91 -26.80
N PRO A 139 -7.72 23.69 -28.10
CA PRO A 139 -9.03 23.80 -28.77
C PRO A 139 -9.88 22.51 -28.74
N PHE A 140 -9.48 21.50 -27.97
CA PHE A 140 -10.06 20.16 -28.02
C PHE A 140 -11.38 20.05 -27.25
N GLY A 141 -12.20 19.05 -27.60
CA GLY A 141 -13.49 18.75 -26.96
C GLY A 141 -13.36 17.94 -25.67
N PHE A 142 -12.41 18.32 -24.82
CA PHE A 142 -12.13 17.63 -23.56
C PHE A 142 -11.88 18.62 -22.42
N THR A 143 -12.19 18.17 -21.21
CA THR A 143 -11.70 18.77 -19.97
C THR A 143 -10.76 17.81 -19.26
N GLU A 144 -9.88 18.29 -18.39
CA GLU A 144 -9.03 17.42 -17.58
C GLU A 144 -8.87 17.94 -16.15
N GLY A 145 -8.58 17.01 -15.24
CA GLY A 145 -8.30 17.26 -13.83
C GLY A 145 -7.29 16.24 -13.30
N LEU A 146 -6.61 16.61 -12.21
CA LEU A 146 -5.62 15.76 -11.55
C LEU A 146 -6.11 15.42 -10.14
N PHE A 147 -6.24 14.13 -9.85
CA PHE A 147 -6.44 13.67 -8.50
C PHE A 147 -5.10 13.43 -7.80
N THR A 148 -4.98 13.84 -6.54
CA THR A 148 -3.82 13.53 -5.69
C THR A 148 -4.29 13.18 -4.29
N TYR A 149 -3.64 12.18 -3.69
CA TYR A 149 -3.89 11.72 -2.33
C TYR A 149 -2.58 11.42 -1.62
N SER A 150 -2.53 11.80 -0.35
CA SER A 150 -1.51 11.36 0.60
C SER A 150 -2.15 11.31 1.98
N GLY A 151 -2.10 10.16 2.65
CA GLY A 151 -2.74 10.02 3.96
C GLY A 151 -2.83 8.60 4.50
N THR A 152 -3.93 8.33 5.21
CA THR A 152 -4.25 7.02 5.79
C THR A 152 -4.16 5.91 4.73
N PRO A 153 -3.57 4.75 5.03
CA PRO A 153 -3.49 3.67 4.06
C PRO A 153 -4.85 3.27 3.50
N ALA A 154 -4.99 3.34 2.18
CA ALA A 154 -6.18 2.95 1.43
C ALA A 154 -5.92 1.63 0.68
N THR A 155 -6.93 0.80 0.51
CA THR A 155 -6.86 -0.44 -0.29
C THR A 155 -7.77 -0.41 -1.49
N ARG A 156 -8.65 0.59 -1.60
CA ARG A 156 -9.57 0.76 -2.72
C ARG A 156 -9.78 2.23 -3.05
N ALA A 157 -9.86 2.52 -4.34
CA ALA A 157 -10.39 3.78 -4.85
C ALA A 157 -11.62 3.48 -5.74
N VAL A 158 -12.69 4.23 -5.54
CA VAL A 158 -13.90 4.20 -6.38
C VAL A 158 -14.00 5.56 -7.06
N ILE A 159 -14.08 5.56 -8.39
CA ILE A 159 -14.07 6.75 -9.22
C ILE A 159 -15.40 6.83 -9.95
N ASP A 160 -16.10 7.94 -9.76
CA ASP A 160 -17.38 8.25 -10.38
C ASP A 160 -17.26 9.53 -11.21
N PHE A 161 -17.75 9.51 -12.44
CA PHE A 161 -17.57 10.58 -13.41
C PHE A 161 -18.89 11.33 -13.62
N ASN A 162 -18.82 12.62 -13.97
CA ASN A 162 -20.01 13.40 -14.29
C ASN A 162 -20.55 13.04 -15.68
N GLU A 163 -21.35 11.99 -15.71
CA GLU A 163 -22.03 11.41 -16.86
C GLU A 163 -23.17 12.28 -17.41
N THR A 164 -23.67 13.21 -16.60
CA THR A 164 -24.73 14.13 -17.03
C THR A 164 -24.27 15.10 -18.12
N VAL A 165 -22.96 15.37 -18.19
CA VAL A 165 -22.37 16.34 -19.15
C VAL A 165 -21.28 15.70 -20.03
N ALA A 166 -20.60 14.66 -19.55
CA ALA A 166 -19.56 13.95 -20.31
C ALA A 166 -20.05 12.58 -20.78
N SER A 167 -19.72 12.19 -22.00
CA SER A 167 -20.08 10.85 -22.52
C SER A 167 -19.01 9.78 -22.25
N ARG A 168 -17.75 10.19 -22.15
CA ARG A 168 -16.58 9.29 -22.04
C ARG A 168 -15.53 9.89 -21.11
N PHE A 169 -14.75 9.02 -20.47
CA PHE A 169 -13.56 9.37 -19.69
C PHE A 169 -12.31 8.75 -20.30
N ALA A 170 -11.17 9.37 -20.04
CA ALA A 170 -9.85 8.80 -20.22
C ALA A 170 -9.05 9.00 -18.93
N LEU A 171 -8.42 7.94 -18.41
CA LEU A 171 -7.58 7.97 -17.21
C LEU A 171 -6.16 7.55 -17.59
N ASP A 172 -5.17 8.29 -17.10
CA ASP A 172 -3.76 8.00 -17.35
C ASP A 172 -2.86 8.50 -16.22
N ASN A 173 -1.58 8.12 -16.25
CA ASN A 173 -0.54 8.46 -15.28
C ASN A 173 -0.92 8.05 -13.85
N LEU A 174 -1.44 6.82 -13.70
CA LEU A 174 -1.80 6.24 -12.41
C LEU A 174 -0.54 5.89 -11.63
N ILE A 175 -0.32 6.60 -10.53
CA ILE A 175 0.85 6.48 -9.67
C ILE A 175 0.40 6.16 -8.25
N TYR A 176 0.96 5.14 -7.62
CA TYR A 176 0.76 4.87 -6.19
C TYR A 176 2.01 4.34 -5.51
N GLU A 177 2.07 4.51 -4.19
CA GLU A 177 3.11 3.94 -3.34
C GLU A 177 2.50 3.04 -2.27
N PRO A 178 3.02 1.80 -2.10
CA PRO A 178 2.64 0.95 -0.98
C PRO A 178 2.91 1.62 0.36
N ALA A 179 1.96 1.53 1.28
CA ALA A 179 2.14 1.98 2.65
C ALA A 179 3.25 1.17 3.33
N ILE A 180 4.24 1.85 3.90
CA ILE A 180 5.31 1.19 4.66
C ILE A 180 4.71 0.70 5.97
N SER A 181 4.51 -0.61 6.11
CA SER A 181 4.36 -1.22 7.43
C SER A 181 5.73 -1.21 8.09
N THR A 182 6.00 -0.28 9.00
CA THR A 182 7.16 -0.43 9.88
C THR A 182 6.94 -1.73 10.66
N PRO A 183 7.82 -2.74 10.56
CA PRO A 183 7.72 -3.89 11.42
C PRO A 183 7.83 -3.36 12.84
N VAL A 184 6.74 -3.47 13.61
CA VAL A 184 6.77 -3.17 15.04
C VAL A 184 7.85 -4.08 15.61
N PRO A 185 8.95 -3.56 16.17
CA PRO A 185 9.90 -4.40 16.86
C PRO A 185 9.11 -5.09 17.96
N GLU A 186 9.02 -6.42 17.92
CA GLU A 186 8.45 -7.16 19.04
C GLU A 186 9.17 -6.67 20.29
N PRO A 187 8.46 -6.20 21.34
CA PRO A 187 9.13 -5.82 22.58
C PRO A 187 9.89 -7.07 23.05
N GLY A 188 11.23 -6.97 23.06
CA GLY A 188 12.13 -8.04 23.52
C GLY A 188 12.02 -8.29 25.03
N SER A 189 10.84 -8.54 25.55
CA SER A 189 10.56 -8.76 26.97
C SER A 189 9.21 -9.46 27.08
N LEU A 190 9.18 -10.78 27.33
CA LEU A 190 8.99 -11.27 28.70
C LEU A 190 9.80 -12.53 29.05
N THR A 191 10.51 -13.17 28.12
CA THR A 191 11.37 -14.34 28.45
C THR A 191 12.74 -13.95 29.02
N GLY A 192 13.17 -12.69 28.87
CA GLY A 192 14.43 -12.19 29.41
C GLY A 192 14.42 -11.83 30.90
N LEU A 193 13.24 -11.71 31.54
CA LEU A 193 13.11 -11.27 32.95
C LEU A 193 12.99 -12.42 33.96
N LEU A 194 13.39 -13.64 33.60
CA LEU A 194 13.54 -14.76 34.55
C LEU A 194 14.98 -15.28 34.70
N ALA A 195 15.95 -14.75 33.94
CA ALA A 195 17.34 -15.22 34.02
C ALA A 195 18.22 -14.51 35.08
N LEU A 196 17.66 -13.58 35.88
CA LEU A 196 18.38 -12.86 36.94
C LEU A 196 17.92 -13.20 38.38
N GLY A 197 17.09 -14.23 38.56
CA GLY A 197 16.50 -14.59 39.86
C GLY A 197 17.09 -15.81 40.58
N ALA A 198 18.27 -16.32 40.21
CA ALA A 198 18.83 -17.53 40.82
C ALA A 198 20.34 -17.43 41.15
N PHE A 199 20.77 -16.33 41.77
CA PHE A 199 22.04 -16.30 42.51
C PHE A 199 21.83 -15.55 43.83
N GLY A 200 21.46 -16.30 44.87
CA GLY A 200 21.18 -15.67 46.16
C GLY A 200 20.89 -16.59 47.35
N VAL A 201 21.39 -17.83 47.42
CA VAL A 201 21.60 -18.52 48.71
C VAL A 201 22.80 -19.46 48.58
N ALA A 202 24.00 -18.93 48.82
CA ALA A 202 25.14 -19.75 49.20
C ALA A 202 25.45 -19.49 50.68
N SER A 203 25.75 -20.57 51.39
CA SER A 203 26.61 -20.58 52.58
C SER A 203 26.00 -20.10 53.89
N GLY A 204 25.46 -21.06 54.65
CA GLY A 204 25.03 -20.79 56.03
C GLY A 204 24.81 -21.99 56.95
N LEU A 205 25.33 -23.19 56.67
CA LEU A 205 25.17 -24.32 57.60
C LEU A 205 26.41 -25.23 57.64
N LEU A 206 27.49 -24.72 58.26
CA LEU A 206 28.50 -25.57 58.92
C LEU A 206 28.92 -24.92 60.23
N ARG A 207 28.26 -25.30 61.34
CA ARG A 207 28.86 -25.58 62.66
C ARG A 207 27.81 -25.61 63.77
N LYS A 208 27.52 -26.82 64.27
CA LYS A 208 27.51 -27.20 65.70
C LYS A 208 26.61 -28.41 65.92
N GLN A 209 27.20 -29.59 66.09
CA GLN A 209 26.88 -30.59 67.13
C GLN A 209 28.13 -31.48 67.24
N GLN A 210 29.10 -31.13 68.10
CA GLN A 210 29.25 -31.61 69.48
C GLN A 210 29.21 -33.14 69.61
N HIS A 211 30.40 -33.70 69.90
CA HIS A 211 30.68 -34.74 70.88
C HIS A 211 29.48 -35.53 71.42
N LYS A 212 29.49 -36.85 71.19
CA LYS A 212 29.12 -37.81 72.24
C LYS A 212 30.02 -39.05 72.19
N SER A 213 30.81 -39.16 73.25
CA SER A 213 31.61 -40.29 73.74
C SER A 213 30.82 -41.61 73.68
N ILE A 214 31.40 -42.69 73.16
CA ILE A 214 31.99 -43.82 73.92
C ILE A 214 31.23 -44.15 75.20
N GLY A 215 30.65 -45.35 75.17
CA GLY A 215 30.08 -46.17 76.23
C GLY A 215 29.69 -47.49 75.58
#